data_AF-A0A948CJC2-F1
#
_entry.id   AF-A0A948CJC2-F1
#
_cell.length_a   1.000
_cell.length_b   1.000
_cell.length_c   1.000
_cell.angle_alpha   90.00
_cell.angle_beta   90.00
_cell.angle_gamma   90.00
#
_symmetry.space_group_name_H-M   'P 1'
#
loop_
_entity.id
_entity.type
_entity.pdbx_description
1 polymer ?
#
loop_
_entity_poly.entity_id
_entity_poly.type
_entity_poly.pdbx_seq_one_letter_code
_entity_poly.pdbx_strand_id
1 'polypeptide(L)'
;MTTIDERNPELEGIGRYEFGWADSDVAGATAKRGLSEEVVRDISQKKSEPQWMLDQRLKGHKLFGRKPMPTWGSDLGGIDFDNIKYFVRSSEKQAATWDDLPEDIKNTYDKLGIPEAEKQRLVSGVAAQYESEVVYHS
;
A
#
# COMPACT_ATOMS: atom_id res chain seq x y z
N MET A 1 19.50 20.46 -1.49
CA MET A 1 18.35 19.54 -1.42
C MET A 1 17.78 19.52 -2.83
N THR A 2 18.13 18.50 -3.62
CA THR A 2 17.74 18.39 -5.04
C THR A 2 16.24 18.16 -5.12
N THR A 3 15.51 18.93 -5.93
CA THR A 3 14.04 18.84 -6.03
C THR A 3 13.62 17.55 -6.76
N ILE A 4 12.37 17.12 -6.59
CA ILE A 4 11.84 15.91 -7.24
C ILE A 4 11.90 16.05 -8.78
N ASP A 5 11.65 17.26 -9.27
CA ASP A 5 11.71 17.60 -10.70
C ASP A 5 13.15 17.47 -11.26
N GLU A 6 14.18 17.84 -10.48
CA GLU A 6 15.59 17.71 -10.88
C GLU A 6 16.07 16.24 -10.99
N ARG A 7 15.40 15.31 -10.30
CA ARG A 7 15.75 13.88 -10.33
C ARG A 7 15.05 13.12 -11.45
N ASN A 8 13.92 13.63 -11.93
CA ASN A 8 13.01 12.95 -12.86
C ASN A 8 12.56 13.93 -13.98
N PRO A 9 13.44 14.25 -14.95
CA PRO A 9 13.17 15.25 -15.99
C PRO A 9 11.97 14.89 -16.89
N GLU A 10 11.59 13.61 -16.98
CA GLU A 10 10.39 13.15 -17.68
C GLU A 10 9.07 13.68 -17.08
N LEU A 11 9.09 14.20 -15.85
CA LEU A 11 7.90 14.76 -15.20
C LEU A 11 7.58 16.19 -15.68
N GLU A 12 8.50 16.88 -16.37
CA GLU A 12 8.26 18.26 -16.83
C GLU A 12 7.13 18.36 -17.87
N GLY A 13 6.90 17.31 -18.67
CA GLY A 13 5.91 17.30 -19.76
C GLY A 13 4.50 16.85 -19.33
N ILE A 14 4.36 16.25 -18.16
CA ILE A 14 3.08 15.92 -17.56
C ILE A 14 2.67 17.11 -16.70
N GLY A 15 1.72 17.91 -17.20
CA GLY A 15 1.25 19.11 -16.50
C GLY A 15 1.00 18.85 -15.01
N ARG A 16 1.31 19.82 -14.16
CA ARG A 16 1.06 19.72 -12.72
C ARG A 16 -0.42 19.43 -12.50
N TYR A 17 -0.72 18.50 -11.60
CA TYR A 17 -2.09 18.14 -11.24
C TYR A 17 -2.88 19.40 -10.86
N GLU A 18 -3.72 19.89 -11.78
CA GLU A 18 -4.32 21.24 -11.71
C GLU A 18 -5.28 21.41 -10.52
N PHE A 19 -5.78 20.30 -10.01
CA PHE A 19 -6.70 20.28 -8.88
C PHE A 19 -5.99 20.31 -7.53
N GLY A 20 -4.69 20.05 -7.47
CA GLY A 20 -3.85 20.28 -6.27
C GLY A 20 -4.18 19.45 -5.03
N TRP A 21 -5.03 18.43 -5.14
CA TRP A 21 -5.39 17.56 -4.03
C TRP A 21 -4.39 16.40 -3.88
N ALA A 22 -3.81 16.26 -2.70
CA ALA A 22 -3.12 15.05 -2.28
C ALA A 22 -3.59 14.75 -0.85
N ASP A 23 -4.24 13.61 -0.65
CA ASP A 23 -4.51 13.14 0.69
C ASP A 23 -3.19 12.78 1.37
N SER A 24 -3.11 13.00 2.68
CA SER A 24 -1.90 12.72 3.43
C SER A 24 -1.66 11.21 3.54
N ASP A 25 -0.59 10.70 2.93
CA ASP A 25 -0.13 9.31 3.07
C ASP A 25 0.54 9.07 4.43
N VAL A 26 -0.16 9.32 5.53
CA VAL A 26 0.40 9.15 6.88
C VAL A 26 0.71 7.67 7.14
N ALA A 27 -0.15 6.78 6.66
CA ALA A 27 0.00 5.34 6.79
C ALA A 27 1.20 4.80 6.00
N GLY A 28 1.34 5.19 4.72
CA GLY A 28 2.51 4.86 3.92
C GLY A 28 3.77 5.55 4.42
N ALA A 29 3.70 6.77 4.95
CA ALA A 29 4.87 7.46 5.51
C ALA A 29 5.46 6.74 6.72
N THR A 30 4.63 6.04 7.50
CA THR A 30 5.06 5.29 8.69
C THR A 30 5.40 3.82 8.40
N ALA A 31 5.07 3.31 7.21
CA ALA A 31 5.38 1.95 6.82
C ALA A 31 6.90 1.71 6.70
N LYS A 32 7.37 0.62 7.34
CA LYS A 32 8.77 0.19 7.24
C LYS A 32 9.10 -0.23 5.81
N ARG A 33 10.22 0.29 5.29
CA ARG A 33 10.80 -0.13 4.03
C ARG A 33 11.72 -1.33 4.25
N GLY A 34 11.85 -2.12 3.19
CA GLY A 34 12.79 -3.21 3.11
C GLY A 34 12.25 -4.53 3.60
N LEU A 35 12.97 -5.58 3.23
CA LEU A 35 12.59 -6.96 3.53
C LEU A 35 13.50 -7.50 4.63
N SER A 36 12.93 -7.72 5.81
CA SER A 36 13.66 -8.28 6.95
C SER A 36 12.78 -9.22 7.75
N GLU A 37 13.41 -10.00 8.63
CA GLU A 37 12.69 -10.87 9.56
C GLU A 37 11.74 -10.08 10.47
N GLU A 38 12.17 -8.89 10.91
CA GLU A 38 11.36 -7.99 11.74
C GLU A 38 10.12 -7.52 10.99
N VAL A 39 10.26 -7.13 9.71
CA VAL A 39 9.12 -6.74 8.86
C VAL A 39 8.14 -7.89 8.69
N VAL A 40 8.65 -9.11 8.47
CA VAL A 40 7.78 -10.30 8.36
C VAL A 40 7.00 -10.56 9.64
N ARG A 41 7.65 -10.44 10.81
CA ARG A 41 7.00 -10.61 12.12
C ARG A 41 5.97 -9.52 12.39
N ASP A 42 6.29 -8.26 12.09
CA ASP A 42 5.40 -7.11 12.22
C ASP A 42 4.14 -7.27 11.37
N ILE A 43 4.28 -7.68 10.10
CA ILE A 43 3.13 -7.95 9.21
C ILE A 43 2.25 -9.05 9.78
N SER A 44 2.85 -10.16 10.22
CA SER A 44 2.12 -11.30 10.77
C SER A 44 1.34 -10.92 12.04
N GLN A 45 1.95 -10.12 12.92
CA GLN A 45 1.31 -9.58 14.11
C GLN A 45 0.15 -8.65 13.76
N LYS A 46 0.34 -7.70 12.83
CA LYS A 46 -0.73 -6.80 12.37
C LYS A 46 -1.91 -7.57 11.79
N LYS A 47 -1.64 -8.68 11.09
CA LYS A 47 -2.66 -9.58 10.53
C LYS A 47 -3.27 -10.55 11.53
N SER A 48 -2.82 -10.56 12.79
CA SER A 48 -3.24 -11.53 13.82
C SER A 48 -3.16 -12.97 13.31
N GLU A 49 -2.09 -13.29 12.59
CA GLU A 49 -1.91 -14.60 11.99
C GLU A 49 -1.57 -15.68 13.03
N PRO A 50 -2.02 -16.92 12.83
CA PRO A 50 -1.61 -18.04 13.67
C PRO A 50 -0.12 -18.36 13.47
N GLN A 51 0.53 -18.93 14.50
CA GLN A 51 1.97 -19.21 14.52
C GLN A 51 2.47 -19.96 13.27
N TRP A 52 1.69 -20.92 12.76
CA TRP A 52 2.08 -21.71 11.59
C TRP A 52 2.22 -20.86 10.32
N MET A 53 1.44 -19.78 10.18
CA MET A 53 1.55 -18.84 9.05
C MET A 53 2.82 -18.00 9.18
N LEU A 54 3.12 -17.51 10.38
CA LEU A 54 4.36 -16.80 10.65
C LEU A 54 5.58 -17.68 10.29
N ASP A 55 5.58 -18.94 10.71
CA ASP A 55 6.67 -19.88 10.43
C ASP A 55 6.86 -20.11 8.92
N GLN A 56 5.76 -20.18 8.15
CA GLN A 56 5.83 -20.28 6.69
C GLN A 56 6.41 -19.00 6.06
N ARG A 57 6.00 -17.82 6.53
CA ARG A 57 6.55 -16.54 6.04
C ARG A 57 8.05 -16.43 6.32
N LEU A 58 8.49 -16.78 7.54
CA LEU A 58 9.89 -16.78 7.94
C LEU A 58 10.71 -17.76 7.10
N LYS A 59 10.16 -18.94 6.81
CA LYS A 59 10.79 -19.91 5.89
C LYS A 59 10.92 -19.33 4.48
N GLY A 60 9.88 -18.66 3.97
CA GLY A 60 9.90 -17.97 2.68
C GLY A 60 10.98 -16.89 2.62
N HIS A 61 11.06 -16.03 3.63
CA HIS A 61 12.10 -15.00 3.76
C HIS A 61 13.52 -15.59 3.75
N LYS A 62 13.74 -16.66 4.52
CA LYS A 62 15.03 -17.36 4.56
C LYS A 62 15.41 -18.00 3.22
N LEU A 63 14.43 -18.51 2.47
CA LEU A 63 14.65 -19.05 1.13
C LEU A 63 14.94 -17.94 0.11
N PHE A 64 14.25 -16.80 0.22
CA PHE A 64 14.49 -15.63 -0.63
C PHE A 64 15.94 -15.18 -0.54
N GLY A 65 16.46 -14.93 0.68
CA GLY A 65 17.86 -14.51 0.87
C GLY A 65 18.92 -15.55 0.48
N ARG A 66 18.54 -16.82 0.27
CA ARG A 66 19.45 -17.89 -0.20
C ARG A 66 19.43 -18.08 -1.70
N LYS A 67 18.37 -17.63 -2.38
CA LYS A 67 18.22 -17.82 -3.82
C LYS A 67 18.88 -16.65 -4.55
N PRO A 68 19.75 -16.92 -5.54
CA PRO A 68 20.25 -15.85 -6.38
C PRO A 68 19.10 -15.25 -7.20
N MET A 69 19.28 -14.00 -7.62
CA MET A 69 18.37 -13.37 -8.58
C MET A 69 18.30 -14.22 -9.86
N PRO A 70 17.11 -14.50 -10.39
CA PRO A 70 16.99 -15.30 -11.61
C PRO A 70 17.63 -14.56 -12.79
N THR A 71 18.30 -15.33 -13.65
CA THR A 71 19.03 -14.81 -14.82
C THR A 71 18.21 -14.93 -16.11
N TRP A 72 16.95 -15.35 -16.01
CA TRP A 72 16.05 -15.56 -17.13
C TRP A 72 14.87 -14.59 -17.02
N GLY A 73 14.33 -14.16 -18.17
CA GLY A 73 13.24 -13.18 -18.23
C GLY A 73 13.74 -11.73 -18.27
N SER A 74 12.94 -10.81 -17.74
CA SER A 74 13.28 -9.39 -17.64
C SER A 74 14.47 -9.16 -16.71
N ASP A 75 15.23 -8.09 -16.96
CA ASP A 75 16.28 -7.66 -16.05
C ASP A 75 15.68 -7.22 -14.72
N LEU A 76 16.15 -7.82 -13.63
CA LEU A 76 15.73 -7.54 -12.26
C LEU A 76 16.82 -6.82 -11.46
N GLY A 77 17.96 -6.49 -12.08
CA GLY A 77 19.09 -5.84 -11.41
C GLY A 77 18.77 -4.45 -10.86
N GLY A 78 17.75 -3.78 -11.40
CA GLY A 78 17.27 -2.48 -10.91
C GLY A 78 16.35 -2.55 -9.69
N ILE A 79 16.00 -3.74 -9.20
CA ILE A 79 15.07 -3.87 -8.07
C ILE A 79 15.83 -3.66 -6.75
N ASP A 80 15.57 -2.52 -6.11
CA ASP A 80 16.00 -2.24 -4.74
C ASP A 80 14.93 -2.74 -3.75
N PHE A 81 15.10 -3.97 -3.27
CA PHE A 81 14.19 -4.59 -2.31
C PHE A 81 14.15 -3.87 -0.96
N ASP A 82 15.23 -3.18 -0.58
CA ASP A 82 15.31 -2.45 0.69
C ASP A 82 14.49 -1.16 0.66
N ASN A 83 14.16 -0.67 -0.53
CA ASN A 83 13.33 0.51 -0.71
C ASN A 83 11.83 0.20 -0.86
N ILE A 84 11.42 -1.08 -0.94
CA ILE A 84 10.02 -1.45 -1.13
C ILE A 84 9.27 -1.40 0.22
N LYS A 85 8.04 -0.86 0.22
CA LYS A 85 7.09 -1.00 1.33
C LYS A 85 6.27 -2.26 1.10
N TYR A 86 6.51 -3.31 1.88
CA TYR A 86 5.84 -4.60 1.70
C TYR A 86 4.44 -4.68 2.32
N PHE A 87 4.16 -3.77 3.26
CA PHE A 87 2.88 -3.72 3.94
C PHE A 87 2.59 -2.30 4.42
N VAL A 88 1.41 -1.81 4.06
CA VAL A 88 0.86 -0.55 4.55
C VAL A 88 -0.56 -0.85 5.05
N ARG A 89 -0.97 -0.24 6.15
CA ARG A 89 -2.34 -0.33 6.68
C ARG A 89 -2.78 1.06 7.14
N SER A 90 -3.90 1.53 6.58
CA SER A 90 -4.38 2.92 6.71
C SER A 90 -5.19 3.11 7.97
N SER A 91 -5.94 2.08 8.32
CA SER A 91 -6.87 2.08 9.43
C SER A 91 -6.76 0.77 10.21
N GLU A 92 -6.93 0.85 11.53
CA GLU A 92 -6.96 -0.34 12.40
C GLU A 92 -8.19 -1.23 12.14
N LYS A 93 -9.22 -0.70 11.47
CA LYS A 93 -10.50 -1.37 11.24
C LYS A 93 -10.87 -1.35 9.77
N GLN A 94 -11.37 -2.49 9.32
CA GLN A 94 -12.08 -2.60 8.07
C GLN A 94 -13.42 -1.86 8.19
N ALA A 95 -13.68 -0.90 7.32
CA ALA A 95 -14.95 -0.19 7.28
C ALA A 95 -16.02 -1.10 6.66
N ALA A 96 -17.05 -1.43 7.44
CA ALA A 96 -18.17 -2.25 6.97
C ALA A 96 -19.26 -1.40 6.32
N THR A 97 -19.32 -0.12 6.68
CA THR A 97 -20.31 0.84 6.19
C THR A 97 -19.64 2.13 5.73
N TRP A 98 -20.38 2.94 4.96
CA TRP A 98 -19.95 4.28 4.57
C TRP A 98 -19.55 5.14 5.78
N ASP A 99 -20.30 5.02 6.88
CA ASP A 99 -20.06 5.80 8.09
C ASP A 99 -18.76 5.39 8.82
N ASP A 100 -18.27 4.17 8.60
CA ASP A 100 -17.02 3.67 9.18
C ASP A 100 -15.78 4.13 8.41
N LEU A 101 -15.94 4.78 7.24
CA LEU A 101 -14.80 5.25 6.46
C LEU A 101 -14.10 6.42 7.16
N PRO A 102 -12.75 6.46 7.12
CA PRO A 102 -11.96 7.63 7.47
C PRO A 102 -12.43 8.92 6.78
N GLU A 103 -12.32 10.05 7.49
CA GLU A 103 -12.84 11.34 7.03
C GLU A 103 -12.14 11.86 5.77
N ASP A 104 -10.84 11.59 5.63
CA ASP A 104 -10.05 11.90 4.42
C ASP A 104 -10.63 11.21 3.18
N ILE A 105 -10.96 9.93 3.28
CA ILE A 105 -11.61 9.18 2.19
C ILE A 105 -12.98 9.80 1.86
N LYS A 106 -13.83 10.04 2.87
CA LYS A 106 -15.16 10.65 2.65
C LYS A 106 -15.06 12.01 1.94
N ASN A 107 -14.13 12.85 2.38
CA ASN A 107 -13.88 14.16 1.80
C ASN A 107 -13.43 14.08 0.33
N THR A 108 -12.61 13.08 -0.02
CA THR A 108 -12.20 12.86 -1.41
C THR A 108 -13.35 12.44 -2.30
N TYR A 109 -14.30 11.64 -1.80
CA TYR A 109 -15.47 11.23 -2.57
C TYR A 109 -16.48 12.37 -2.77
N ASP A 110 -16.69 13.19 -1.75
CA ASP A 110 -17.53 14.37 -1.87
C ASP A 110 -16.94 15.37 -2.88
N LYS A 111 -15.61 15.53 -2.90
CA LYS A 111 -14.91 16.35 -3.93
C LYS A 111 -15.04 15.77 -5.34
N LEU A 112 -15.08 14.45 -5.48
CA LEU A 112 -15.29 13.77 -6.77
C LEU A 112 -16.75 13.83 -7.24
N GLY A 113 -17.69 14.28 -6.40
CA GLY A 113 -19.10 14.43 -6.76
C GLY A 113 -19.83 13.10 -6.98
N ILE A 114 -19.39 12.03 -6.32
CA ILE A 114 -19.95 10.69 -6.50
C ILE A 114 -21.40 10.67 -5.96
N PRO A 115 -22.40 10.25 -6.76
CA PRO A 115 -23.80 10.22 -6.31
C PRO A 115 -24.00 9.33 -5.08
N GLU A 116 -24.89 9.77 -4.17
CA GLU A 116 -25.17 9.08 -2.90
C GLU A 116 -25.59 7.60 -3.09
N ALA A 117 -26.31 7.31 -4.17
CA ALA A 117 -26.73 5.95 -4.52
C ALA A 117 -25.55 5.03 -4.89
N GLU A 118 -24.42 5.58 -5.34
CA GLU A 118 -23.23 4.82 -5.70
C GLU A 118 -22.24 4.70 -4.53
N LYS A 119 -22.26 5.64 -3.58
CA LYS A 119 -21.39 5.64 -2.40
C LYS A 119 -21.41 4.30 -1.66
N GLN A 120 -22.59 3.75 -1.35
CA GLN A 120 -22.74 2.46 -0.66
C GLN A 120 -22.20 1.27 -1.46
N ARG A 121 -22.36 1.26 -2.79
CA ARG A 121 -21.87 0.20 -3.67
C ARG A 121 -20.34 0.27 -3.86
N LEU A 122 -19.79 1.48 -3.79
CA LEU A 122 -18.37 1.74 -3.98
C LEU A 122 -17.56 1.50 -2.71
N VAL A 123 -18.14 1.56 -1.50
CA VAL A 123 -17.46 1.13 -0.27
C VAL A 123 -16.92 -0.29 -0.43
N SER A 124 -17.71 -1.20 -1.00
CA SER A 124 -17.30 -2.58 -1.24
C SER A 124 -16.12 -2.72 -2.22
N GLY A 125 -15.97 -1.77 -3.16
CA GLY A 125 -15.00 -1.85 -4.26
C GLY A 125 -13.74 -1.00 -4.08
N VAL A 126 -13.83 0.13 -3.37
CA VAL A 126 -12.71 1.06 -3.16
C VAL A 126 -12.05 0.84 -1.80
N ALA A 127 -12.80 0.44 -0.77
CA ALA A 127 -12.17 -0.07 0.45
C ALA A 127 -11.33 -1.32 0.13
N ALA A 128 -11.72 -2.09 -0.90
CA ALA A 128 -11.04 -3.31 -1.30
C ALA A 128 -9.56 -3.15 -1.71
N GLN A 129 -9.10 -1.93 -1.99
CA GLN A 129 -7.74 -1.74 -2.51
C GLN A 129 -7.06 -0.44 -2.08
N TYR A 130 -7.33 0.05 -0.87
CA TYR A 130 -6.53 1.18 -0.37
C TYR A 130 -5.13 0.71 0.04
N GLU A 131 -4.97 -0.37 0.82
CA GLU A 131 -3.65 -0.68 1.40
C GLU A 131 -3.49 -2.15 1.81
N SER A 132 -2.65 -2.91 1.08
CA SER A 132 -2.13 -4.30 1.30
C SER A 132 -3.08 -5.39 1.86
N GLU A 133 -4.34 -5.08 2.07
CA GLU A 133 -5.41 -5.86 2.65
C GLU A 133 -6.71 -5.54 1.92
N VAL A 134 -7.53 -6.57 1.76
CA VAL A 134 -8.87 -6.44 1.23
C VAL A 134 -9.76 -6.07 2.40
N VAL A 135 -10.31 -4.85 2.40
CA VAL A 135 -11.18 -4.35 3.49
C VAL A 135 -12.58 -4.98 3.48
N TYR A 136 -12.96 -5.72 2.43
CA TYR A 136 -14.25 -6.40 2.35
C TYR A 136 -14.26 -7.60 1.38
N HIS A 137 -14.88 -8.71 1.78
CA HIS A 137 -15.24 -9.80 0.89
C HIS A 137 -16.68 -10.26 1.20
N SER A 138 -17.51 -10.40 0.17
CA SER A 138 -18.89 -10.90 0.25
C SER A 138 -18.94 -12.41 0.28
#